data_AF-A0AAV5FXT8-F1
#
_entry.id   AF-A0AAV5FXT8-F1
#
_cell.length_a   1.000
_cell.length_b   1.000
_cell.length_c   1.000
_cell.angle_alpha   90.00
_cell.angle_beta   90.00
_cell.angle_gamma   90.00
#
_symmetry.space_group_name_H-M   'P 1'
#
loop_
_entity.id
_entity.type
_entity.pdbx_description
1 polymer ?
#
loop_
_entity_poly.entity_id
_entity_poly.type
_entity_poly.pdbx_seq_one_letter_code
_entity_poly.pdbx_strand_id
1 'polypeptide(L)'
;MADWAGLRLDLVVRILEHLPCRAHRAAFGFVCRRWRVIRDQHPPPPQLPWLFLPSAATEAPVFFCFLCDNNHPAFLPDDVRTARCCGSHRGGWLVLRLQQQQGGDFELHNLQP
;
A
#
# COMPACT_ATOMS: atom_id res chain seq x y z
N MET A 1 -10.09 17.82 20.58
CA MET A 1 -9.16 17.06 19.71
C MET A 1 -7.82 17.03 20.42
N ALA A 2 -7.29 15.84 20.75
CA ALA A 2 -6.04 15.74 21.50
C ALA A 2 -4.85 16.19 20.64
N ASP A 3 -3.88 16.91 21.23
CA ASP A 3 -2.65 17.30 20.55
C ASP A 3 -1.65 16.14 20.50
N TRP A 4 -1.65 15.42 19.37
CA TRP A 4 -0.72 14.33 19.10
C TRP A 4 0.70 14.80 18.75
N ALA A 5 0.89 16.09 18.45
CA ALA A 5 2.21 16.63 18.12
C ALA A 5 3.12 16.78 19.36
N GLY A 6 2.50 17.03 20.52
CA GLY A 6 3.15 17.11 21.83
C GLY A 6 3.53 15.76 22.46
N LEU A 7 3.18 14.63 21.84
CA LEU A 7 3.52 13.30 22.37
C LEU A 7 5.04 13.12 22.47
N ARG A 8 5.51 12.45 23.53
CA ARG A 8 6.93 12.14 23.71
C ARG A 8 7.45 11.26 22.57
N LEU A 9 8.69 11.48 22.16
CA LEU A 9 9.26 10.85 20.97
C LEU A 9 9.31 9.32 21.08
N ASP A 10 9.66 8.81 22.27
CA ASP A 10 9.72 7.39 22.59
C ASP A 10 8.37 6.69 22.42
N LEU A 11 7.28 7.37 22.79
CA LEU A 11 5.93 6.83 22.58
C LEU A 11 5.54 6.83 21.10
N VAL A 12 5.91 7.86 20.34
CA VAL A 12 5.65 7.93 18.90
C VAL A 12 6.38 6.82 18.15
N VAL A 13 7.65 6.57 18.48
CA VAL A 13 8.42 5.44 17.93
C VAL A 13 7.77 4.11 18.31
N ARG A 14 7.38 3.94 19.58
CA ARG A 14 6.73 2.71 20.04
C ARG A 14 5.41 2.47 19.31
N ILE A 15 4.59 3.49 19.05
CA ILE A 15 3.39 3.35 18.23
C ILE A 15 3.76 2.83 16.84
N LEU A 16 4.76 3.42 16.19
CA LEU A 16 5.19 3.01 14.84
C LEU A 16 5.66 1.55 14.78
N GLU A 17 6.35 1.06 15.82
CA GLU A 17 6.79 -0.33 15.94
C GLU A 17 5.61 -1.32 15.94
N HIS A 18 4.44 -0.90 16.44
CA HIS A 18 3.22 -1.71 16.46
C HIS A 18 2.42 -1.63 15.16
N LEU A 19 2.90 -0.89 14.15
CA LEU A 19 2.28 -0.79 12.82
C LEU A 19 3.10 -1.60 11.80
N PRO A 20 2.93 -2.92 11.69
CA PRO A 20 3.71 -3.73 10.74
C PRO A 20 3.28 -3.49 9.28
N CYS A 21 2.01 -3.15 9.06
CA CYS A 21 1.43 -2.89 7.75
C CYS A 21 1.90 -1.54 7.16
N ARG A 22 2.30 -1.55 5.88
CA ARG A 22 2.67 -0.34 5.12
C ARG A 22 1.57 0.72 5.08
N ALA A 23 0.31 0.34 4.90
CA ALA A 23 -0.80 1.29 4.83
C ALA A 23 -0.96 2.06 6.15
N HIS A 24 -0.86 1.37 7.29
CA HIS A 24 -0.89 2.03 8.61
C HIS A 24 0.33 2.92 8.84
N ARG A 25 1.52 2.51 8.38
CA ARG A 25 2.72 3.36 8.43
C ARG A 25 2.60 4.59 7.53
N ALA A 26 1.93 4.50 6.39
CA ALA A 26 1.63 5.65 5.55
C ALA A 26 0.70 6.63 6.30
N ALA A 27 -0.40 6.11 6.86
CA ALA A 27 -1.33 6.87 7.71
C ALA A 27 -0.64 7.59 8.87
N PHE A 28 0.30 6.91 9.55
CA PHE A 28 1.11 7.49 10.62
C PHE A 28 1.88 8.74 10.17
N GLY A 29 2.43 8.74 8.96
CA GLY A 29 3.15 9.90 8.40
C GLY A 29 2.26 11.08 7.98
N PHE A 30 0.94 10.92 7.98
CA PHE A 30 -0.02 11.99 7.71
C PHE A 30 -0.43 12.79 8.96
N VAL A 31 -0.11 12.31 10.17
CA VAL A 31 -0.49 13.00 11.43
C VAL A 31 0.17 14.37 11.54
N CYS A 32 1.51 14.43 11.44
CA CYS A 32 2.25 15.69 11.40
C CYS A 32 3.66 15.48 10.82
N ARG A 33 4.38 16.57 10.55
CA ARG A 33 5.76 16.52 10.02
C ARG A 33 6.71 15.70 10.91
N ARG A 34 6.56 15.82 12.24
CA ARG A 34 7.39 15.10 13.21
C ARG A 34 7.21 13.58 13.11
N TRP A 35 5.97 13.10 13.01
CA TRP A 35 5.67 11.68 12.84
C TRP A 35 6.16 11.15 11.49
N ARG A 36 6.02 11.94 10.43
CA ARG A 36 6.56 11.59 9.10
C ARG A 36 8.08 11.36 9.13
N VAL A 37 8.84 12.26 9.74
CA VAL A 37 10.29 12.13 9.87
C VAL A 37 10.67 10.86 10.63
N ILE A 38 9.96 10.55 11.73
CA ILE A 38 10.19 9.33 12.50
C ILE A 38 9.91 8.09 11.65
N ARG A 39 8.81 8.07 10.91
CA ARG A 39 8.49 6.99 9.96
C ARG A 39 9.60 6.77 8.95
N ASP A 40 10.12 7.84 8.35
CA ASP A 40 11.13 7.76 7.31
C ASP A 40 12.48 7.24 7.85
N GLN A 41 12.75 7.46 9.14
CA GLN A 41 13.93 6.92 9.84
C GLN A 41 13.78 5.46 10.28
N HIS A 42 12.54 4.93 10.31
CA HIS A 42 12.25 3.58 10.78
C HIS A 42 11.60 2.77 9.64
N PRO A 43 12.40 2.09 8.81
CA PRO A 43 11.88 1.35 7.67
C PRO A 43 10.86 0.29 8.11
N PRO A 44 9.85 -0.01 7.27
CA PRO A 44 8.88 -1.05 7.57
C PRO A 44 9.58 -2.41 7.69
N PRO A 45 9.06 -3.32 8.53
CA PRO A 45 9.54 -4.70 8.53
C PRO A 45 9.33 -5.33 7.14
N PRO A 46 10.08 -6.40 6.81
CA PRO A 46 9.88 -7.16 5.59
C PRO A 46 8.39 -7.45 5.37
N GLN A 47 7.86 -7.06 4.22
CA GLN A 47 6.44 -7.23 3.93
C GLN A 47 6.20 -8.61 3.35
N LEU A 48 5.13 -9.25 3.81
CA LEU A 48 4.59 -10.43 3.14
C LEU A 48 4.04 -10.03 1.77
N PRO A 49 3.99 -10.96 0.80
CA PRO A 49 3.33 -10.72 -0.48
C PRO A 49 1.88 -10.27 -0.27
N TRP A 50 1.49 -9.20 -0.96
CA TRP A 50 0.11 -8.73 -0.97
C TRP A 50 -0.73 -9.63 -1.87
N LEU A 51 -1.89 -10.07 -1.36
CA LEU A 51 -2.82 -10.88 -2.12
C LEU A 51 -3.88 -9.97 -2.75
N PHE A 52 -3.81 -9.78 -4.06
CA PHE A 52 -4.87 -9.07 -4.79
C PHE A 52 -6.13 -9.92 -4.82
N LEU A 53 -7.25 -9.33 -4.40
CA LEU A 53 -8.54 -10.00 -4.43
C LEU A 53 -9.20 -9.79 -5.80
N PRO A 54 -9.93 -10.79 -6.32
CA PRO A 54 -10.80 -10.60 -7.46
C PRO A 54 -11.79 -9.47 -7.16
N SER A 55 -11.83 -8.45 -8.02
CA SER A 55 -12.71 -7.31 -7.88
C SER A 55 -13.51 -7.15 -9.18
N ALA A 56 -14.78 -6.73 -9.07
CA ALA A 56 -15.60 -6.45 -10.24
C ALA A 56 -14.99 -5.28 -11.03
N ALA A 57 -15.21 -5.22 -12.36
CA ALA A 57 -14.62 -4.19 -13.22
C ALA A 57 -14.94 -2.74 -12.80
N THR A 58 -16.00 -2.53 -12.01
CA THR A 58 -16.46 -1.24 -11.48
C THR A 58 -15.91 -0.90 -10.11
N GLU A 59 -15.21 -1.82 -9.45
CA GLU A 59 -14.70 -1.65 -8.10
C GLU A 59 -13.19 -1.36 -8.10
N ALA A 60 -12.73 -0.57 -7.13
CA ALA A 60 -11.31 -0.34 -6.98
C ALA A 60 -10.64 -1.66 -6.54
N PRO A 61 -9.51 -2.06 -7.17
CA PRO A 61 -8.81 -3.25 -6.78
C PRO A 61 -8.35 -3.12 -5.33
N VAL A 62 -8.52 -4.19 -4.57
CA VAL A 62 -8.06 -4.27 -3.18
C VAL A 62 -7.05 -5.39 -3.03
N PHE A 63 -6.12 -5.20 -2.11
CA PHE A 63 -5.23 -6.26 -1.67
C PHE A 63 -5.46 -6.56 -0.19
N PHE A 64 -5.34 -7.84 0.15
CA PHE A 64 -5.36 -8.29 1.52
C PHE A 64 -3.94 -8.20 2.12
N CYS A 65 -3.83 -7.62 3.31
CA CYS A 65 -2.59 -7.51 4.06
C CYS A 65 -2.61 -8.40 5.30
N PHE A 66 -1.81 -9.48 5.25
CA PHE A 66 -1.65 -10.43 6.36
C PHE A 66 -1.13 -9.79 7.65
N LEU A 67 -0.45 -8.64 7.58
CA LEU A 67 0.16 -8.00 8.74
C LEU A 67 -0.86 -7.24 9.61
N CYS A 68 -2.01 -6.87 9.05
CA CYS A 68 -3.08 -6.20 9.78
C CYS A 68 -4.45 -6.88 9.63
N ASP A 69 -4.50 -8.04 8.97
CA ASP A 69 -5.71 -8.82 8.72
C ASP A 69 -6.84 -7.96 8.10
N ASN A 70 -6.48 -7.11 7.13
CA ASN A 70 -7.41 -6.16 6.55
C ASN A 70 -7.16 -5.94 5.04
N ASN A 71 -8.19 -5.45 4.36
CA ASN A 71 -8.14 -5.06 2.96
C ASN A 71 -7.72 -3.59 2.82
N HIS A 72 -6.86 -3.33 1.83
CA HIS A 72 -6.43 -2.00 1.48
C HIS A 72 -6.68 -1.72 -0.01
N PRO A 73 -7.04 -0.48 -0.36
CA PRO A 73 -7.15 -0.10 -1.76
C PRO A 73 -5.78 -0.15 -2.43
N ALA A 74 -5.72 -0.76 -3.61
CA ALA A 74 -4.62 -0.60 -4.52
C ALA A 74 -4.89 0.62 -5.41
N PHE A 75 -4.03 1.63 -5.30
CA PHE A 75 -4.10 2.81 -6.15
C PHE A 75 -3.51 2.46 -7.52
N LEU A 76 -4.39 1.98 -8.39
CA LEU A 76 -4.11 1.77 -9.81
C LEU A 76 -4.71 2.93 -10.63
N PRO A 77 -4.01 3.40 -11.67
CA PRO A 77 -4.56 4.26 -12.72
C PRO A 77 -5.84 3.66 -13.35
N ASP A 78 -6.76 4.51 -13.80
CA ASP A 78 -8.09 4.08 -14.26
C ASP A 78 -8.05 3.17 -15.50
N ASP A 79 -7.08 3.39 -16.37
CA ASP A 79 -6.77 2.59 -17.56
C ASP A 79 -6.34 1.16 -17.23
N VAL A 80 -5.81 0.91 -16.04
CA VAL A 80 -5.34 -0.42 -15.60
C VAL A 80 -6.20 -1.05 -14.51
N ARG A 81 -7.29 -0.41 -14.06
CA ARG A 81 -8.21 -0.99 -13.04
C ARG A 81 -8.90 -2.26 -13.50
N THR A 82 -9.25 -2.32 -14.78
CA THR A 82 -9.91 -3.50 -15.39
C THR A 82 -8.88 -4.51 -15.91
N ALA A 83 -7.59 -4.21 -15.78
CA ALA A 83 -6.53 -5.09 -16.23
C ALA A 83 -6.47 -6.35 -15.36
N ARG A 84 -6.15 -7.46 -16.01
CA ARG A 84 -5.94 -8.73 -15.30
C ARG A 84 -4.54 -8.73 -14.72
N CYS A 85 -4.41 -8.93 -13.41
CA CYS A 85 -3.10 -9.19 -12.79
C CYS A 85 -2.59 -10.57 -13.24
N CYS A 86 -1.42 -10.59 -13.88
CA CYS A 86 -0.78 -11.79 -14.41
C CYS A 86 0.44 -12.25 -13.59
N GLY A 87 0.95 -11.40 -12.70
CA GLY A 87 2.10 -11.73 -11.85
C GLY A 87 2.59 -10.53 -11.06
N SER A 88 3.61 -10.75 -10.24
CA SER A 88 4.27 -9.71 -9.46
C SER A 88 5.77 -9.95 -9.37
N HIS A 89 6.52 -8.90 -9.07
CA HIS A 89 7.97 -8.95 -8.84
C HIS A 89 8.35 -8.23 -7.55
N ARG A 90 9.55 -8.57 -7.03
CA ARG A 90 10.13 -7.88 -5.86
C ARG A 90 10.15 -6.37 -6.08
N GLY A 91 9.91 -5.62 -5.01
CA GLY A 91 9.84 -4.16 -5.06
C GLY A 91 8.44 -3.59 -5.28
N GLY A 92 7.39 -4.42 -5.26
CA GLY A 92 6.00 -3.95 -5.37
C GLY A 92 5.50 -3.77 -6.80
N TRP A 93 6.15 -4.43 -7.75
CA TRP A 93 5.78 -4.40 -9.16
C TRP A 93 4.68 -5.42 -9.48
N LEU A 94 3.70 -5.00 -10.26
CA LEU A 94 2.64 -5.84 -10.83
C LEU A 94 2.78 -5.92 -12.34
N VAL A 95 2.52 -7.11 -12.89
CA VAL A 95 2.35 -7.32 -14.33
C VAL A 95 0.85 -7.35 -14.61
N LEU A 96 0.37 -6.33 -15.33
CA LEU A 96 -1.04 -6.15 -15.66
C LEU A 96 -1.23 -6.42 -17.15
N ARG A 97 -2.28 -7.16 -17.51
CA ARG A 97 -2.72 -7.33 -18.89
C ARG A 97 -3.95 -6.49 -19.14
N LEU A 98 -3.81 -5.48 -20.00
CA LEU A 98 -4.90 -4.57 -20.33
C LEU A 98 -5.96 -5.32 -21.13
N GLN A 99 -7.24 -5.08 -20.82
CA GLN A 99 -8.35 -5.59 -21.61
C GLN A 99 -8.61 -4.66 -22.80
N GLN A 100 -7.82 -4.76 -23.85
CA GLN A 100 -8.12 -4.12 -25.14
C GLN A 100 -8.71 -5.13 -26.14
N GLN A 101 -9.56 -4.61 -27.03
CA GLN A 101 -10.35 -5.39 -27.99
C GLN A 101 -9.51 -6.06 -29.08
N GLN A 102 -8.25 -5.64 -29.32
CA GLN A 102 -7.34 -6.25 -30.30
C GLN A 102 -5.89 -6.14 -29.83
N GLY A 103 -5.31 -7.27 -29.38
CA GLY A 103 -3.94 -7.33 -28.85
C GLY A 103 -3.88 -7.01 -27.36
N GLY A 104 -3.53 -7.99 -26.53
CA GLY A 104 -3.43 -7.78 -25.09
C GLY A 104 -2.07 -7.20 -24.73
N ASP A 105 -2.00 -5.89 -24.55
CA ASP A 105 -0.80 -5.21 -24.07
C ASP A 105 -0.55 -5.52 -22.58
N PHE A 106 0.73 -5.61 -22.22
CA PHE A 106 1.19 -5.80 -20.84
C PHE A 106 1.82 -4.53 -20.31
N GLU A 107 1.48 -4.17 -19.08
CA GLU A 107 2.02 -3.01 -18.38
C GLU A 107 2.61 -3.41 -17.03
N LEU A 108 3.68 -2.72 -16.63
CA LEU A 108 4.30 -2.86 -15.32
C LEU A 108 3.91 -1.68 -14.44
N HIS A 109 3.23 -1.95 -13.33
CA HIS A 109 2.84 -0.92 -12.37
C HIS A 109 3.57 -1.11 -11.04
N ASN A 110 4.15 -0.04 -10.50
CA ASN A 110 4.77 -0.07 -9.17
C ASN A 110 3.80 0.51 -8.13
N LEU A 111 3.51 -0.29 -7.10
CA LEU A 111 2.66 0.11 -5.99
C LEU A 111 3.40 0.89 -4.90
N GLN A 112 4.73 0.99 -4.99
CA GLN A 112 5.53 1.84 -4.12
C GLN A 112 5.55 3.26 -4.70
N PRO A 113 5.18 4.29 -3.91
CA PRO A 113 5.32 5.69 -4.31
C PRO A 113 6.79 6.13 -4.40
#